data_AF-K3X015-F1
#
_entry.id   AF-K3X015-F1
#
_cell.length_a   1.000
_cell.length_b   1.000
_cell.length_c   1.000
_cell.angle_alpha   90.00
_cell.angle_beta   90.00
_cell.angle_gamma   90.00
#
_symmetry.space_group_name_H-M   'P 1'
#
loop_
_entity.id
_entity.type
_entity.pdbx_description
1 polymer ?
#
loop_
_entity_poly.entity_id
_entity_poly.type
_entity_poly.pdbx_seq_one_letter_code
_entity_poly.pdbx_strand_id
1 'polypeptide(L)'
;MSAAGQDNVGVETELTMSATDDDGNYEPMIRIKMDSTSMLTSASIDALVGPDLIAQPSVGYVRHVDDEGNVDWVPADTHFHEAEIIDVDEFPRASSIIDFESVAALSFRQKVRWFLQEIEKVSVPWEEGHLLLKIRRDAVLNESMHLLMLVPASDLRQRLRIEFIEEPGLDAGGLMREWVLLLCEKMFDESFGLFQPTHVENLGYWINPNSSQIHRDHLKCYQFVGRLIAKCLLEGQLLTVHFSLPLLKHILGVPISFSDLEFLDEELYRNALWLRENDHAEALCLDFTIQRIDGNDEMVTEELKPGGKDILVTDENKEEYLSLLMKYKMFDSVKEQVSAILQGLYDVIPRSLMAVFDYQELELLLCGVPKIDVDDWHDHSDAKYQAFDQPTKAEKKVVEWFWETVRSFSQEQRARLLQFVTGTSRVPVEGFKALLSNDGRVRRFGIQIVPRGTPPAGLYPKAHTCFNRIDLPMYQTKQELETYLTLVINMEITGFSMQ
;
A
#
# COMPACT_ATOMS: atom_id res chain seq x y z
N MET A 1 46.17 -5.62 -34.76
CA MET A 1 45.14 -6.66 -34.68
C MET A 1 44.53 -6.56 -33.29
N SER A 2 43.43 -5.81 -33.18
CA SER A 2 42.70 -5.60 -31.93
C SER A 2 41.85 -6.84 -31.64
N ALA A 3 42.06 -7.44 -30.47
CA ALA A 3 41.03 -8.26 -29.85
C ALA A 3 39.97 -7.29 -29.32
N ALA A 4 38.88 -7.13 -30.07
CA ALA A 4 37.65 -6.55 -29.54
C ALA A 4 37.16 -7.52 -28.45
N GLY A 5 36.92 -7.00 -27.24
CA GLY A 5 36.28 -7.75 -26.17
C GLY A 5 34.94 -8.27 -26.67
N GLN A 6 34.72 -9.57 -26.53
CA GLN A 6 33.38 -10.10 -26.52
C GLN A 6 32.71 -9.53 -25.27
N ASP A 7 31.92 -8.48 -25.44
CA ASP A 7 30.96 -8.07 -24.41
C ASP A 7 30.08 -9.30 -24.13
N ASN A 8 30.04 -9.70 -22.86
CA ASN A 8 29.23 -10.82 -22.40
C ASN A 8 27.76 -10.38 -22.39
N VAL A 9 27.14 -10.33 -23.58
CA VAL A 9 25.75 -9.92 -23.76
C VAL A 9 24.90 -11.15 -23.45
N GLY A 10 24.26 -11.19 -22.27
CA GLY A 10 23.34 -12.26 -21.87
C GLY A 10 22.17 -12.45 -22.85
N VAL A 11 21.32 -13.46 -22.61
CA VAL A 11 20.17 -13.75 -23.48
C VAL A 11 19.16 -12.60 -23.44
N GLU A 12 19.04 -11.87 -24.56
CA GLU A 12 18.08 -10.76 -24.67
C GLU A 12 16.74 -11.26 -25.23
N THR A 13 15.66 -11.04 -24.48
CA THR A 13 14.30 -11.22 -24.96
C THR A 13 13.69 -9.87 -25.31
N GLU A 14 13.61 -9.57 -26.60
CA GLU A 14 12.99 -8.35 -27.14
C GLU A 14 11.47 -8.56 -27.24
N LEU A 15 10.72 -7.63 -26.63
CA LEU A 15 9.26 -7.55 -26.64
C LEU A 15 8.87 -6.30 -27.43
N THR A 16 8.10 -6.45 -28.50
CA THR A 16 7.66 -5.32 -29.32
C THR A 16 6.35 -5.61 -30.05
N MET A 17 5.66 -4.57 -30.49
CA MET A 17 4.51 -4.68 -31.39
C MET A 17 4.97 -4.47 -32.83
N SER A 18 4.68 -5.40 -33.74
CA SER A 18 4.94 -5.22 -35.18
C SER A 18 3.68 -4.94 -35.96
N ALA A 19 3.75 -3.99 -36.89
CA ALA A 19 2.71 -3.77 -37.87
C ALA A 19 2.53 -5.03 -38.74
N THR A 20 1.30 -5.53 -38.85
CA THR A 20 0.95 -6.68 -39.69
C THR A 20 0.48 -6.26 -41.09
N ASP A 21 0.05 -5.01 -41.24
CA ASP A 21 -0.42 -4.40 -42.48
C ASP A 21 -0.23 -2.86 -42.46
N ASP A 22 -0.42 -2.22 -43.62
CA ASP A 22 -0.39 -0.76 -43.77
C ASP A 22 -1.64 -0.07 -43.17
N ASP A 23 -2.63 -0.85 -42.71
CA ASP A 23 -3.89 -0.38 -42.13
C ASP A 23 -3.81 -0.14 -40.61
N GLY A 24 -2.62 -0.34 -40.02
CA GLY A 24 -2.35 0.00 -38.61
C GLY A 24 -2.70 -1.10 -37.61
N ASN A 25 -2.85 -2.35 -38.04
CA ASN A 25 -2.95 -3.49 -37.13
C ASN A 25 -1.56 -3.90 -36.61
N TYR A 26 -1.47 -4.21 -35.32
CA TYR A 26 -0.21 -4.62 -34.67
C TYR A 26 -0.37 -5.94 -33.94
N GLU A 27 0.62 -6.82 -34.05
CA GLU A 27 0.71 -8.08 -33.29
C GLU A 27 1.96 -8.10 -32.39
N PRO A 28 1.89 -8.77 -31.23
CA PRO A 28 3.04 -8.93 -30.35
C PRO A 28 4.09 -9.83 -31.00
N MET A 29 5.35 -9.41 -30.92
CA MET A 29 6.50 -10.23 -31.26
C MET A 29 7.44 -10.34 -30.07
N ILE A 30 7.82 -11.59 -29.78
CA ILE A 30 8.85 -11.94 -28.80
C ILE A 30 10.03 -12.52 -29.57
N ARG A 31 11.19 -11.87 -29.50
CA ARG A 31 12.42 -12.33 -30.16
C ARG A 31 13.48 -12.63 -29.12
N ILE A 32 13.94 -13.88 -29.07
CA ILE A 32 15.02 -14.29 -28.19
C ILE A 32 16.33 -14.32 -28.99
N LYS A 33 17.32 -13.51 -28.59
CA LYS A 33 18.68 -13.60 -29.12
C LYS A 33 19.48 -14.54 -28.23
N MET A 34 19.75 -15.76 -28.70
CA MET A 34 20.51 -16.77 -27.95
C MET A 34 21.91 -16.99 -28.52
N ASP A 35 22.87 -17.24 -27.62
CA ASP A 35 23.95 -18.21 -27.84
C ASP A 35 23.65 -19.46 -27.00
N SER A 36 24.01 -20.65 -27.53
CA SER A 36 23.31 -21.92 -27.28
C SER A 36 23.47 -22.59 -25.89
N THR A 37 22.41 -23.35 -25.55
CA THR A 37 22.24 -24.54 -24.66
C THR A 37 21.91 -24.40 -23.17
N SER A 38 20.72 -24.92 -22.78
CA SER A 38 20.46 -25.61 -21.50
C SER A 38 19.26 -26.59 -21.62
N MET A 39 19.16 -27.57 -20.70
CA MET A 39 18.03 -28.51 -20.53
C MET A 39 17.59 -28.59 -19.06
N LEU A 40 16.29 -28.87 -18.85
CA LEU A 40 15.46 -28.89 -17.63
C LEU A 40 15.48 -30.23 -16.84
N THR A 41 15.02 -30.24 -15.55
CA THR A 41 13.85 -31.03 -15.01
C THR A 41 13.64 -31.01 -13.46
N SER A 42 12.41 -30.64 -13.03
CA SER A 42 11.42 -31.01 -11.94
C SER A 42 11.68 -31.64 -10.51
N ALA A 43 11.10 -30.99 -9.47
CA ALA A 43 9.99 -31.30 -8.49
C ALA A 43 10.05 -32.17 -7.18
N SER A 44 9.41 -31.65 -6.09
CA SER A 44 8.40 -32.23 -5.11
C SER A 44 8.61 -32.14 -3.56
N ILE A 45 7.48 -32.01 -2.81
CA ILE A 45 7.19 -31.45 -1.44
C ILE A 45 6.78 -32.52 -0.37
N ASP A 46 6.85 -32.21 0.95
CA ASP A 46 5.87 -32.65 2.01
C ASP A 46 5.91 -31.81 3.33
N ALA A 47 4.78 -31.79 4.07
CA ALA A 47 4.33 -30.82 5.12
C ALA A 47 4.45 -31.23 6.63
N LEU A 48 4.10 -30.33 7.60
CA LEU A 48 3.24 -30.56 8.82
C LEU A 48 3.19 -29.39 9.88
N VAL A 49 2.07 -29.34 10.64
CA VAL A 49 1.43 -28.25 11.46
C VAL A 49 1.54 -28.42 13.01
N GLY A 50 1.33 -27.36 13.83
CA GLY A 50 0.87 -27.43 15.26
C GLY A 50 0.82 -26.09 16.07
N PRO A 51 0.01 -25.94 17.17
CA PRO A 51 -0.95 -24.83 17.31
C PRO A 51 -0.95 -23.91 18.58
N ASP A 52 -1.79 -22.87 18.50
CA ASP A 52 -2.63 -22.11 19.48
C ASP A 52 -2.07 -21.14 20.55
N LEU A 53 -2.51 -19.87 20.49
CA LEU A 53 -2.90 -19.01 21.65
C LEU A 53 -3.98 -17.96 21.29
N ILE A 54 -4.98 -17.81 22.18
CA ILE A 54 -6.25 -17.05 22.07
C ILE A 54 -6.13 -15.59 22.57
N ALA A 55 -6.79 -14.62 21.90
CA ALA A 55 -7.39 -13.42 22.54
C ALA A 55 -8.43 -12.66 21.64
N GLN A 56 -9.60 -12.31 22.21
CA GLN A 56 -10.73 -11.53 21.64
C GLN A 56 -10.61 -9.99 21.89
N PRO A 57 -11.54 -9.13 21.42
CA PRO A 57 -12.02 -8.91 20.06
C PRO A 57 -11.81 -7.43 19.66
N SER A 58 -10.84 -7.18 18.78
CA SER A 58 -11.00 -6.21 17.71
C SER A 58 -11.01 -7.08 16.47
N VAL A 59 -12.17 -7.26 15.83
CA VAL A 59 -12.27 -8.16 14.68
C VAL A 59 -11.66 -7.45 13.48
N GLY A 60 -10.33 -7.43 13.41
CA GLY A 60 -9.62 -7.24 12.16
C GLY A 60 -9.92 -8.44 11.26
N TYR A 61 -9.90 -8.25 9.95
CA TYR A 61 -10.03 -9.36 9.01
C TYR A 61 -8.67 -9.66 8.36
N VAL A 62 -8.36 -10.94 8.18
CA VAL A 62 -7.17 -11.45 7.50
C VAL A 62 -7.54 -12.28 6.29
N ARG A 63 -6.63 -12.33 5.31
CA ARG A 63 -6.84 -13.04 4.06
C ARG A 63 -6.72 -14.54 4.32
N HIS A 64 -7.77 -15.27 4.01
CA HIS A 64 -7.77 -16.71 3.93
C HIS A 64 -7.79 -17.11 2.45
N VAL A 65 -7.02 -18.13 2.09
CA VAL A 65 -7.11 -18.78 0.77
C VAL A 65 -7.48 -20.22 1.04
N ASP A 66 -8.63 -20.66 0.54
CA ASP A 66 -9.06 -22.06 0.71
C ASP A 66 -8.26 -23.03 -0.17
N ASP A 67 -8.47 -24.33 0.04
CA ASP A 67 -7.79 -25.40 -0.72
C ASP A 67 -8.07 -25.34 -2.24
N GLU A 68 -9.10 -24.61 -2.67
CA GLU A 68 -9.47 -24.41 -4.07
C GLU A 68 -8.87 -23.12 -4.66
N GLY A 69 -8.13 -22.35 -3.87
CA GLY A 69 -7.51 -21.09 -4.27
C GLY A 69 -8.43 -19.88 -4.18
N ASN A 70 -9.63 -20.01 -3.61
CA ASN A 70 -10.54 -18.89 -3.43
C ASN A 70 -10.10 -18.04 -2.23
N VAL A 71 -10.03 -16.73 -2.45
CA VAL A 71 -9.69 -15.76 -1.40
C VAL A 71 -10.93 -15.40 -0.60
N ASP A 72 -10.93 -15.55 0.72
CA ASP A 72 -11.96 -15.02 1.62
C ASP A 72 -11.32 -14.20 2.75
N TRP A 73 -12.11 -13.38 3.43
CA TRP A 73 -11.65 -12.58 4.55
C TRP A 73 -12.34 -13.04 5.82
N VAL A 74 -11.53 -13.51 6.76
CA VAL A 74 -11.98 -14.11 8.02
C VAL A 74 -11.52 -13.27 9.21
N PRO A 75 -12.25 -13.29 10.34
CA PRO A 75 -11.79 -12.69 11.59
C PRO A 75 -10.35 -13.08 11.95
N ALA A 76 -9.51 -12.12 12.31
CA ALA A 76 -8.08 -12.31 12.58
C ALA A 76 -7.79 -13.27 13.75
N ASP A 77 -8.76 -13.47 14.64
CA ASP A 77 -8.71 -14.42 15.75
C ASP A 77 -8.94 -15.89 15.33
N THR A 78 -9.29 -16.13 14.06
CA THR A 78 -9.57 -17.48 13.52
C THR A 78 -8.39 -18.14 12.82
N HIS A 79 -7.27 -17.44 12.58
CA HIS A 79 -6.11 -17.99 11.89
C HIS A 79 -4.77 -17.62 12.54
N PHE A 80 -3.92 -18.63 12.75
CA PHE A 80 -2.50 -18.45 13.07
C PHE A 80 -1.71 -18.34 11.76
N HIS A 81 -0.89 -17.30 11.61
CA HIS A 81 0.07 -17.24 10.51
C HIS A 81 1.10 -18.36 10.68
N GLU A 82 0.98 -19.43 9.90
CA GLU A 82 2.08 -20.39 9.74
C GLU A 82 3.26 -19.69 9.06
N ALA A 83 4.48 -20.01 9.47
CA ALA A 83 5.68 -19.43 8.87
C ALA A 83 5.68 -19.70 7.37
N GLU A 84 5.56 -18.64 6.55
CA GLU A 84 5.57 -18.77 5.09
C GLU A 84 6.97 -19.18 4.61
N ILE A 85 7.14 -20.47 4.34
CA ILE A 85 8.31 -21.02 3.67
C ILE A 85 8.24 -20.59 2.20
N ILE A 86 9.33 -20.10 1.64
CA ILE A 86 9.39 -19.77 0.22
C ILE A 86 9.40 -21.08 -0.58
N ASP A 87 8.46 -21.24 -1.51
CA ASP A 87 8.46 -22.34 -2.46
C ASP A 87 9.71 -22.25 -3.34
N VAL A 88 10.65 -23.17 -3.14
CA VAL A 88 11.91 -23.24 -3.87
C VAL A 88 11.75 -23.85 -5.26
N ASP A 89 10.65 -24.54 -5.57
CA ASP A 89 10.36 -24.97 -6.94
C ASP A 89 9.93 -23.75 -7.78
N GLU A 90 9.16 -22.84 -7.20
CA GLU A 90 8.75 -21.59 -7.85
C GLU A 90 9.86 -20.51 -7.85
N PHE A 91 10.60 -20.41 -6.74
CA PHE A 91 11.69 -19.45 -6.51
C PHE A 91 13.02 -20.16 -6.20
N PRO A 92 13.65 -20.81 -7.19
CA PRO A 92 14.80 -21.70 -6.98
C PRO A 92 16.06 -21.03 -6.45
N ARG A 93 16.12 -19.70 -6.51
CA ARG A 93 17.27 -18.92 -6.05
C ARG A 93 17.01 -18.16 -4.74
N ALA A 94 15.76 -18.15 -4.24
CA ALA A 94 15.42 -17.46 -3.01
C ALA A 94 15.94 -18.20 -1.78
N SER A 95 16.13 -17.47 -0.67
CA SER A 95 16.41 -18.10 0.62
C SER A 95 15.18 -18.86 1.09
N SER A 96 15.33 -20.13 1.45
CA SER A 96 14.18 -20.97 1.85
C SER A 96 13.59 -20.61 3.22
N ILE A 97 14.37 -19.98 4.10
CA ILE A 97 13.97 -19.63 5.47
C ILE A 97 14.34 -18.18 5.75
N ILE A 98 13.36 -17.43 6.26
CA ILE A 98 13.52 -16.05 6.73
C ILE A 98 13.32 -16.05 8.25
N ASP A 99 14.26 -15.48 8.98
CA ASP A 99 14.07 -15.16 10.40
C ASP A 99 13.22 -13.88 10.51
N PHE A 100 11.90 -14.06 10.38
CA PHE A 100 10.94 -12.97 10.34
C PHE A 100 11.00 -12.08 11.57
N GLU A 101 11.09 -12.66 12.77
CA GLU A 101 11.09 -11.90 14.02
C GLU A 101 12.31 -10.97 14.07
N SER A 102 13.50 -11.51 13.76
CA SER A 102 14.73 -10.74 13.75
C SER A 102 14.71 -9.63 12.70
N VAL A 103 14.22 -9.91 11.49
CA VAL A 103 14.19 -8.93 10.39
C VAL A 103 13.13 -7.85 10.64
N ALA A 104 11.95 -8.22 11.12
CA ALA A 104 10.86 -7.29 11.43
C ALA A 104 11.23 -6.31 12.56
N ALA A 105 12.13 -6.72 13.47
CA ALA A 105 12.66 -5.87 14.53
C ALA A 105 13.76 -4.88 14.09
N LEU A 106 14.25 -4.99 12.85
CA LEU A 106 15.26 -4.05 12.31
C LEU A 106 14.65 -2.68 12.03
N SER A 107 15.50 -1.64 11.96
CA SER A 107 15.07 -0.36 11.39
C SER A 107 14.71 -0.51 9.90
N PHE A 108 13.82 0.34 9.38
CA PHE A 108 13.43 0.33 7.97
C PHE A 108 14.63 0.32 7.03
N ARG A 109 15.65 1.16 7.26
CA ARG A 109 16.88 1.18 6.43
C ARG A 109 17.59 -0.17 6.38
N GLN A 110 17.61 -0.90 7.51
CA GLN A 110 18.20 -2.23 7.59
C GLN A 110 17.31 -3.26 6.90
N LYS A 111 15.98 -3.18 7.07
CA LYS A 111 15.01 -4.01 6.32
C LYS A 111 15.14 -3.82 4.82
N VAL A 112 15.23 -2.59 4.33
CA VAL A 112 15.44 -2.28 2.90
C VAL A 112 16.75 -2.89 2.40
N ARG A 113 17.85 -2.77 3.17
CA ARG A 113 19.12 -3.40 2.79
C ARG A 113 19.00 -4.92 2.69
N TRP A 114 18.36 -5.54 3.69
CA TRP A 114 18.09 -6.97 3.68
C TRP A 114 17.22 -7.36 2.48
N PHE A 115 16.14 -6.63 2.23
CA PHE A 115 15.22 -6.87 1.13
C PHE A 115 15.92 -6.80 -0.23
N LEU A 116 16.75 -5.78 -0.45
CA LEU A 116 17.53 -5.67 -1.69
C LEU A 116 18.48 -6.86 -1.89
N GLN A 117 19.07 -7.39 -0.81
CA GLN A 117 19.92 -8.58 -0.89
C GLN A 117 19.12 -9.84 -1.22
N GLU A 118 17.92 -10.00 -0.68
CA GLU A 118 17.05 -11.15 -0.99
C GLU A 118 16.45 -11.04 -2.39
N ILE A 119 16.04 -9.85 -2.82
CA ILE A 119 15.52 -9.57 -4.16
C ILE A 119 16.58 -9.80 -5.25
N GLU A 120 17.86 -9.53 -4.97
CA GLU A 120 18.96 -9.85 -5.88
C GLU A 120 19.08 -11.36 -6.11
N LYS A 121 18.79 -12.18 -5.10
CA LYS A 121 18.74 -13.64 -5.24
C LYS A 121 17.57 -14.10 -6.11
N VAL A 122 16.40 -13.44 -5.98
CA VAL A 122 15.21 -13.71 -6.81
C VAL A 122 15.44 -13.28 -8.27
N SER A 123 16.16 -12.17 -8.49
CA SER A 123 16.39 -11.56 -9.80
C SER A 123 17.35 -12.38 -10.65
N VAL A 124 17.00 -12.70 -11.90
CA VAL A 124 17.89 -13.40 -12.85
C VAL A 124 19.14 -12.55 -13.12
N PRO A 125 20.38 -13.09 -13.04
CA PRO A 125 21.59 -12.35 -13.34
C PRO A 125 21.57 -11.87 -14.78
N TRP A 126 22.16 -10.70 -15.00
CA TRP A 126 22.18 -10.06 -16.32
C TRP A 126 22.76 -10.98 -17.40
N GLU A 127 23.79 -11.75 -17.05
CA GLU A 127 24.47 -12.67 -17.95
C GLU A 127 23.61 -13.87 -18.37
N GLU A 128 22.59 -14.21 -17.57
CA GLU A 128 21.67 -15.32 -17.84
C GLU A 128 20.47 -14.88 -18.68
N GLY A 129 19.99 -13.65 -18.48
CA GLY A 129 18.95 -13.09 -19.35
C GLY A 129 18.41 -11.73 -18.91
N HIS A 130 17.93 -10.98 -19.90
CA HIS A 130 17.30 -9.68 -19.72
C HIS A 130 16.18 -9.43 -20.76
N LEU A 131 15.18 -8.65 -20.35
CA LEU A 131 14.07 -8.21 -21.19
C LEU A 131 14.38 -6.83 -21.79
N LEU A 132 14.00 -6.65 -23.05
CA LEU A 132 13.99 -5.35 -23.72
C LEU A 132 12.57 -5.06 -24.22
N LEU A 133 11.91 -4.09 -23.60
CA LEU A 133 10.58 -3.64 -23.99
C LEU A 133 10.68 -2.45 -24.95
N LYS A 134 10.36 -2.69 -26.22
CA LYS A 134 10.31 -1.69 -27.30
C LYS A 134 8.89 -1.29 -27.60
N ILE A 135 8.54 -0.07 -27.22
CA ILE A 135 7.17 0.43 -27.26
C ILE A 135 7.09 1.84 -27.83
N ARG A 136 5.92 2.20 -28.34
CA ARG A 136 5.62 3.57 -28.75
C ARG A 136 5.12 4.38 -27.57
N ARG A 137 5.54 5.64 -27.48
CA ARG A 137 5.19 6.55 -26.38
C ARG A 137 3.69 6.82 -26.28
N ASP A 138 3.03 7.03 -27.42
CA ASP A 138 1.59 7.27 -27.50
C ASP A 138 0.77 6.04 -27.03
N ALA A 139 1.28 4.83 -27.28
CA ALA A 139 0.67 3.56 -26.90
C ALA A 139 1.25 2.91 -25.62
N VAL A 140 2.00 3.66 -24.81
CA VAL A 140 2.79 3.14 -23.68
C VAL A 140 2.03 2.16 -22.77
N LEU A 141 0.81 2.49 -22.35
CA LEU A 141 0.01 1.63 -21.46
C LEU A 141 -0.44 0.34 -22.17
N ASN A 142 -1.05 0.48 -23.35
CA ASN A 142 -1.63 -0.63 -24.07
C ASN A 142 -0.56 -1.64 -24.50
N GLU A 143 0.58 -1.18 -25.03
CA GLU A 143 1.66 -2.07 -25.46
C GLU A 143 2.39 -2.69 -24.29
N SER A 144 2.67 -1.93 -23.22
CA SER A 144 3.31 -2.49 -22.02
C SER A 144 2.45 -3.57 -21.39
N MET A 145 1.14 -3.30 -21.24
CA MET A 145 0.20 -4.27 -20.68
C MET A 145 0.09 -5.50 -21.57
N HIS A 146 -0.08 -5.32 -22.88
CA HIS A 146 -0.19 -6.45 -23.80
C HIS A 146 1.08 -7.32 -23.81
N LEU A 147 2.26 -6.71 -23.92
CA LEU A 147 3.52 -7.44 -24.02
C LEU A 147 3.93 -8.09 -22.70
N LEU A 148 3.87 -7.36 -21.58
CA LEU A 148 4.32 -7.88 -20.28
C LEU A 148 3.34 -8.89 -19.67
N MET A 149 2.07 -8.90 -20.08
CA MET A 149 1.12 -9.94 -19.68
C MET A 149 1.35 -11.27 -20.41
N LEU A 150 2.01 -11.25 -21.58
CA LEU A 150 2.42 -12.48 -22.30
C LEU A 150 3.69 -13.12 -21.71
N VAL A 151 4.47 -12.37 -20.94
CA VAL A 151 5.69 -12.85 -20.31
C VAL A 151 5.33 -13.74 -19.12
N PRO A 152 5.90 -14.96 -19.00
CA PRO A 152 5.76 -15.78 -17.80
C PRO A 152 6.27 -15.04 -16.57
N ALA A 153 5.65 -15.26 -15.41
CA ALA A 153 6.05 -14.57 -14.18
C ALA A 153 7.52 -14.83 -13.79
N SER A 154 8.01 -16.04 -14.08
CA SER A 154 9.42 -16.41 -13.90
C SER A 154 10.39 -15.51 -14.65
N ASP A 155 9.99 -15.07 -15.85
CA ASP A 155 10.83 -14.31 -16.77
C ASP A 155 10.76 -12.81 -16.47
N LEU A 156 9.71 -12.33 -15.79
CA LEU A 156 9.64 -10.96 -15.27
C LEU A 156 10.70 -10.68 -14.18
N ARG A 157 11.30 -11.73 -13.61
CA ARG A 157 12.45 -11.66 -12.69
C ARG A 157 13.76 -11.32 -13.40
N GLN A 158 13.81 -11.34 -14.74
CA GLN A 158 14.93 -10.83 -15.53
C GLN A 158 14.95 -9.31 -15.56
N ARG A 159 16.13 -8.69 -15.64
CA ARG A 159 16.27 -7.22 -15.72
C ARG A 159 15.55 -6.67 -16.94
N LEU A 160 14.85 -5.54 -16.81
CA LEU A 160 14.08 -4.91 -17.90
C LEU A 160 14.71 -3.61 -18.35
N ARG A 161 14.91 -3.49 -19.65
CA ARG A 161 15.30 -2.26 -20.33
C ARG A 161 14.13 -1.72 -21.14
N ILE A 162 14.03 -0.40 -21.19
CA ILE A 162 12.99 0.30 -21.94
C ILE A 162 13.61 1.02 -23.13
N GLU A 163 12.98 0.90 -24.30
CA GLU A 163 13.33 1.66 -25.49
C GLU A 163 12.05 2.20 -26.13
N PHE A 164 11.94 3.53 -26.21
CA PHE A 164 10.87 4.18 -26.97
C PHE A 164 11.24 4.17 -28.45
N ILE A 165 10.36 3.59 -29.27
CA ILE A 165 10.56 3.49 -30.72
C ILE A 165 10.73 4.90 -31.31
N GLU A 166 11.73 5.07 -32.19
CA GLU A 166 12.09 6.33 -32.85
C GLU A 166 12.66 7.43 -31.91
N GLU A 167 12.88 7.13 -30.63
CA GLU A 167 13.47 8.05 -29.66
C GLU A 167 14.85 7.54 -29.20
N PRO A 168 15.96 8.05 -29.77
CA PRO A 168 17.29 7.59 -29.39
C PRO A 168 17.60 7.98 -27.93
N GLY A 169 17.51 7.01 -27.03
CA GLY A 169 17.87 7.14 -25.62
C GLY A 169 18.94 6.13 -25.23
N LEU A 170 20.01 6.61 -24.57
CA LEU A 170 20.94 5.73 -23.86
C LEU A 170 20.32 5.44 -22.48
N ASP A 171 19.85 4.21 -22.27
CA ASP A 171 19.21 3.82 -21.02
C ASP A 171 20.26 3.71 -19.89
N ALA A 172 20.37 4.79 -19.11
CA ALA A 172 21.06 4.81 -17.81
C ALA A 172 20.04 4.79 -16.64
N GLY A 173 18.87 4.18 -16.83
CA GLY A 173 17.76 4.13 -15.87
C GLY A 173 16.77 5.30 -15.97
N GLY A 174 17.03 6.28 -16.84
CA GLY A 174 16.13 7.42 -17.07
C GLY A 174 14.84 7.01 -17.78
N LEU A 175 14.95 6.15 -18.79
CA LEU A 175 13.81 5.69 -19.59
C LEU A 175 12.87 4.81 -18.76
N MET A 176 13.42 3.97 -17.88
CA MET A 176 12.60 3.17 -16.98
C MET A 176 11.79 4.04 -16.01
N ARG A 177 12.41 5.06 -15.40
CA ARG A 177 11.69 5.98 -14.51
C ARG A 177 10.57 6.72 -15.23
N GLU A 178 10.83 7.18 -16.45
CA GLU A 178 9.84 7.83 -17.30
C GLU A 178 8.70 6.89 -17.68
N TRP A 179 9.02 5.64 -18.03
CA TRP A 179 8.02 4.62 -18.32
C TRP A 179 7.09 4.35 -17.13
N VAL A 180 7.64 4.21 -15.92
CA VAL A 180 6.83 4.04 -14.69
C VAL A 180 5.92 5.26 -14.48
N LEU A 181 6.44 6.48 -14.66
CA LEU A 181 5.65 7.71 -14.54
C LEU A 181 4.46 7.71 -15.50
N LEU A 182 4.69 7.44 -16.79
CA LEU A 182 3.64 7.43 -17.82
C LEU A 182 2.59 6.34 -17.58
N LEU A 183 3.00 5.17 -17.10
CA LEU A 183 2.07 4.11 -16.73
C LEU A 183 1.21 4.51 -15.53
N CYS A 184 1.81 5.09 -14.49
CA CYS A 184 1.07 5.57 -13.32
C CYS A 184 0.08 6.67 -13.71
N GLU A 185 0.49 7.65 -14.53
CA GLU A 185 -0.40 8.72 -15.01
C GLU A 185 -1.63 8.16 -15.75
N LYS A 186 -1.44 7.15 -16.62
CA LYS A 186 -2.56 6.59 -17.40
C LYS A 186 -3.45 5.63 -16.60
N MET A 187 -2.89 4.79 -15.73
CA MET A 187 -3.70 3.77 -15.02
C MET A 187 -4.49 4.32 -13.83
N PHE A 188 -4.00 5.39 -13.21
CA PHE A 188 -4.62 6.01 -12.04
C PHE A 188 -5.46 7.24 -12.40
N ASP A 189 -5.54 7.58 -13.69
CA ASP A 189 -6.50 8.55 -14.19
C ASP A 189 -7.93 8.04 -13.98
N GLU A 190 -8.80 8.89 -13.42
CA GLU A 190 -10.20 8.54 -13.12
C GLU A 190 -10.97 8.10 -14.37
N SER A 191 -10.65 8.65 -15.55
CA SER A 191 -11.27 8.25 -16.82
C SER A 191 -10.83 6.86 -17.27
N PHE A 192 -9.68 6.37 -16.79
CA PHE A 192 -9.28 4.98 -16.96
C PHE A 192 -10.02 4.05 -16.00
N GLY A 193 -10.66 4.53 -14.94
CA GLY A 193 -11.68 3.79 -14.20
C GLY A 193 -11.21 2.57 -13.39
N LEU A 194 -9.90 2.35 -13.23
CA LEU A 194 -9.38 1.31 -12.33
C LEU A 194 -9.26 1.78 -10.88
N PHE A 195 -8.84 3.03 -10.68
CA PHE A 195 -8.65 3.57 -9.34
C PHE A 195 -9.47 4.83 -9.19
N GLN A 196 -9.88 5.08 -7.96
CA GLN A 196 -10.49 6.32 -7.54
C GLN A 196 -9.65 6.93 -6.42
N PRO A 197 -9.51 8.25 -6.34
CA PRO A 197 -8.95 8.87 -5.16
C PRO A 197 -9.82 8.50 -3.96
N THR A 198 -9.19 8.30 -2.80
CA THR A 198 -9.96 8.26 -1.54
C THR A 198 -10.74 9.55 -1.36
N HIS A 199 -11.88 9.51 -0.67
CA HIS A 199 -12.65 10.74 -0.34
C HIS A 199 -11.81 11.78 0.39
N VAL A 200 -10.69 11.32 0.96
CA VAL A 200 -9.62 12.15 1.44
C VAL A 200 -8.72 12.59 0.29
N GLU A 201 -8.91 13.83 -0.19
CA GLU A 201 -8.13 14.39 -1.30
C GLU A 201 -6.62 14.25 -1.02
N ASN A 202 -5.88 13.69 -1.98
CA ASN A 202 -4.41 13.51 -1.96
C ASN A 202 -3.81 12.52 -0.94
N LEU A 203 -4.59 11.70 -0.22
CA LEU A 203 -3.99 10.64 0.61
C LEU A 203 -3.52 9.44 -0.24
N GLY A 204 -4.37 8.90 -1.10
CA GLY A 204 -3.99 7.79 -1.97
C GLY A 204 -5.11 7.34 -2.89
N TYR A 205 -4.81 6.30 -3.66
CA TYR A 205 -5.77 5.66 -4.57
C TYR A 205 -6.35 4.40 -3.94
N TRP A 206 -7.65 4.21 -4.15
CA TRP A 206 -8.38 2.99 -3.86
C TRP A 206 -8.86 2.33 -5.14
N ILE A 207 -9.10 1.02 -5.08
CA ILE A 207 -9.66 0.25 -6.19
C ILE A 207 -11.07 0.75 -6.48
N ASN A 208 -11.39 0.99 -7.75
CA ASN A 208 -12.76 1.27 -8.17
C ASN A 208 -13.59 -0.03 -8.13
N PRO A 209 -14.60 -0.14 -7.24
CA PRO A 209 -15.47 -1.32 -7.18
C PRO A 209 -16.26 -1.57 -8.48
N ASN A 210 -16.52 -0.50 -9.25
CA ASN A 210 -17.27 -0.56 -10.51
C ASN A 210 -16.37 -0.82 -11.73
N SER A 211 -15.08 -1.12 -11.54
CA SER A 211 -14.12 -1.33 -12.63
C SER A 211 -14.57 -2.38 -13.65
N SER A 212 -15.31 -3.42 -13.23
CA SER A 212 -15.87 -4.46 -14.12
C SER A 212 -16.91 -3.94 -15.12
N GLN A 213 -17.60 -2.85 -14.77
CA GLN A 213 -18.62 -2.23 -15.61
C GLN A 213 -18.00 -1.27 -16.63
N ILE A 214 -16.81 -0.76 -16.34
CA ILE A 214 -16.07 0.18 -17.18
C ILE A 214 -15.15 -0.58 -18.15
N HIS A 215 -14.41 -1.58 -17.63
CA HIS A 215 -13.42 -2.35 -18.39
C HIS A 215 -13.72 -3.85 -18.36
N ARG A 216 -13.98 -4.42 -19.55
CA ARG A 216 -14.19 -5.86 -19.70
C ARG A 216 -13.02 -6.69 -19.17
N ASP A 217 -11.79 -6.23 -19.37
CA ASP A 217 -10.57 -6.92 -18.95
C ASP A 217 -9.98 -6.32 -17.64
N HIS A 218 -10.77 -5.64 -16.81
CA HIS A 218 -10.29 -4.93 -15.61
C HIS A 218 -9.38 -5.78 -14.70
N LEU A 219 -9.70 -7.07 -14.49
CA LEU A 219 -8.86 -7.97 -13.69
C LEU A 219 -7.46 -8.16 -14.27
N LYS A 220 -7.31 -8.24 -15.61
CA LYS A 220 -6.00 -8.31 -16.24
C LYS A 220 -5.23 -7.00 -16.05
N CYS A 221 -5.93 -5.87 -16.04
CA CYS A 221 -5.29 -4.59 -15.76
C CYS A 221 -4.79 -4.52 -14.31
N TYR A 222 -5.56 -4.99 -13.32
CA TYR A 222 -5.10 -5.10 -11.94
C TYR A 222 -3.95 -6.09 -11.76
N GLN A 223 -3.98 -7.22 -12.47
CA GLN A 223 -2.85 -8.16 -12.51
C GLN A 223 -1.60 -7.50 -13.09
N PHE A 224 -1.75 -6.70 -14.13
CA PHE A 224 -0.65 -5.90 -14.68
C PHE A 224 -0.12 -4.87 -13.65
N VAL A 225 -0.99 -4.22 -12.88
CA VAL A 225 -0.56 -3.34 -11.77
C VAL A 225 0.27 -4.12 -10.75
N GLY A 226 -0.15 -5.33 -10.37
CA GLY A 226 0.64 -6.23 -9.51
C GLY A 226 2.03 -6.52 -10.08
N ARG A 227 2.10 -6.87 -11.38
CA ARG A 227 3.37 -7.11 -12.08
C ARG A 227 4.25 -5.85 -12.15
N LEU A 228 3.65 -4.68 -12.34
CA LEU A 228 4.37 -3.40 -12.33
C LEU A 228 4.97 -3.12 -10.95
N ILE A 229 4.21 -3.31 -9.87
CA ILE A 229 4.71 -3.18 -8.49
C ILE A 229 5.91 -4.10 -8.28
N ALA A 230 5.78 -5.38 -8.64
CA ALA A 230 6.87 -6.35 -8.56
C ALA A 230 8.09 -5.87 -9.34
N LYS A 231 7.85 -5.33 -10.55
CA LYS A 231 8.92 -4.87 -11.41
C LYS A 231 9.65 -3.65 -10.86
N CYS A 232 8.90 -2.70 -10.29
CA CYS A 232 9.48 -1.54 -9.61
C CYS A 232 10.36 -1.97 -8.43
N LEU A 233 9.91 -2.92 -7.61
CA LEU A 233 10.68 -3.45 -6.49
C LEU A 233 11.98 -4.16 -6.93
N LEU A 234 11.91 -5.00 -7.97
CA LEU A 234 13.08 -5.69 -8.54
C LEU A 234 14.14 -4.71 -9.06
N GLU A 235 13.70 -3.63 -9.72
CA GLU A 235 14.57 -2.67 -10.40
C GLU A 235 14.93 -1.44 -9.55
N GLY A 236 14.43 -1.39 -8.31
CA GLY A 236 14.62 -0.24 -7.41
C GLY A 236 14.01 1.07 -7.97
N GLN A 237 12.92 0.97 -8.74
CA GLN A 237 12.17 2.12 -9.21
C GLN A 237 11.02 2.45 -8.25
N LEU A 238 10.70 3.73 -8.17
CA LEU A 238 9.62 4.24 -7.32
C LEU A 238 8.36 4.43 -8.14
N LEU A 239 7.21 4.13 -7.54
CA LEU A 239 5.90 4.54 -8.06
C LEU A 239 5.71 6.04 -7.83
N THR A 240 5.01 6.69 -8.75
CA THR A 240 4.70 8.13 -8.68
C THR A 240 3.32 8.41 -8.09
N VAL A 241 2.62 7.34 -7.69
CA VAL A 241 1.31 7.34 -7.05
C VAL A 241 1.40 6.60 -5.73
N HIS A 242 0.42 6.84 -4.86
CA HIS A 242 0.35 6.22 -3.54
C HIS A 242 -0.94 5.42 -3.42
N PHE A 243 -0.84 4.25 -2.82
CA PHE A 243 -2.00 3.47 -2.45
C PHE A 243 -2.56 3.95 -1.11
N SER A 244 -3.87 3.87 -0.96
CA SER A 244 -4.52 4.07 0.34
C SER A 244 -4.06 3.03 1.36
N LEU A 245 -4.10 3.41 2.64
CA LEU A 245 -3.69 2.55 3.75
C LEU A 245 -4.35 1.16 3.71
N PRO A 246 -5.67 1.01 3.51
CA PRO A 246 -6.28 -0.31 3.43
C PRO A 246 -5.72 -1.16 2.28
N LEU A 247 -5.32 -0.55 1.15
CA LEU A 247 -4.76 -1.29 0.02
C LEU A 247 -3.34 -1.76 0.31
N LEU A 248 -2.54 -0.96 1.01
CA LEU A 248 -1.22 -1.38 1.49
C LEU A 248 -1.34 -2.55 2.48
N LYS A 249 -2.35 -2.50 3.37
CA LYS A 249 -2.63 -3.61 4.29
C LYS A 249 -3.10 -4.87 3.56
N HIS A 250 -3.94 -4.73 2.54
CA HIS A 250 -4.31 -5.83 1.64
C HIS A 250 -3.10 -6.46 0.97
N ILE A 251 -2.17 -5.62 0.48
CA ILE A 251 -0.93 -6.10 -0.12
C ILE A 251 -0.16 -6.96 0.87
N LEU A 252 0.13 -6.46 2.07
CA LEU A 252 0.86 -7.24 3.09
C LEU A 252 0.05 -8.44 3.64
N GLY A 253 -1.26 -8.40 3.51
CA GLY A 253 -2.18 -9.36 4.12
C GLY A 253 -2.20 -9.25 5.65
N VAL A 254 -2.05 -8.03 6.17
CA VAL A 254 -2.17 -7.72 7.61
C VAL A 254 -3.61 -7.34 7.96
N PRO A 255 -4.02 -7.45 9.24
CA PRO A 255 -5.40 -7.15 9.63
C PRO A 255 -5.82 -5.71 9.31
N ILE A 256 -6.99 -5.58 8.68
CA ILE A 256 -7.68 -4.30 8.48
C ILE A 256 -8.77 -4.15 9.53
N SER A 257 -8.75 -3.04 10.27
CA SER A 257 -9.67 -2.75 11.38
C SER A 257 -10.68 -1.66 11.02
N PHE A 258 -11.70 -1.47 11.86
CA PHE A 258 -12.74 -0.47 11.62
C PHE A 258 -12.21 0.97 11.53
N SER A 259 -11.14 1.29 12.26
CA SER A 259 -10.48 2.61 12.17
C SER A 259 -9.85 2.87 10.81
N ASP A 260 -9.51 1.82 10.06
CA ASP A 260 -8.95 1.98 8.71
C ASP A 260 -9.96 2.55 7.72
N LEU A 261 -11.27 2.49 8.04
CA LEU A 261 -12.34 3.10 7.26
C LEU A 261 -12.19 4.61 7.13
N GLU A 262 -11.61 5.27 8.15
CA GLU A 262 -11.33 6.71 8.11
C GLU A 262 -10.44 7.10 6.92
N PHE A 263 -9.48 6.24 6.55
CA PHE A 263 -8.53 6.50 5.47
C PHE A 263 -9.08 6.18 4.08
N LEU A 264 -10.23 5.52 4.00
CA LEU A 264 -10.95 5.27 2.75
C LEU A 264 -12.08 6.28 2.55
N ASP A 265 -12.91 6.43 3.59
CA ASP A 265 -14.14 7.23 3.61
C ASP A 265 -14.37 7.79 5.02
N GLU A 266 -13.84 8.98 5.29
CA GLU A 266 -13.96 9.68 6.56
C GLU A 266 -15.41 9.93 6.95
N GLU A 267 -16.25 10.34 5.99
CA GLU A 267 -17.63 10.68 6.26
C GLU A 267 -18.41 9.45 6.72
N LEU A 268 -18.22 8.32 6.02
CA LEU A 268 -18.80 7.05 6.40
C LEU A 268 -18.29 6.61 7.78
N TYR A 269 -16.99 6.70 8.03
CA TYR A 269 -16.41 6.35 9.34
C TYR A 269 -17.02 7.19 10.48
N ARG A 270 -17.14 8.51 10.30
CA ARG A 270 -17.75 9.41 11.30
C ARG A 270 -19.20 9.05 11.56
N ASN A 271 -19.98 8.83 10.51
CA ASN A 271 -21.41 8.48 10.64
C ASN A 271 -21.58 7.11 11.31
N ALA A 272 -20.70 6.16 10.98
CA ALA A 272 -20.67 4.83 11.57
C ALA A 272 -20.26 4.85 13.05
N LEU A 273 -19.28 5.69 13.42
CA LEU A 273 -18.91 5.93 14.82
C LEU A 273 -20.07 6.56 15.60
N TRP A 274 -20.74 7.55 15.01
CA TRP A 274 -21.90 8.17 15.64
C TRP A 274 -23.02 7.15 15.89
N LEU A 275 -23.35 6.31 14.90
CA LEU A 275 -24.33 5.24 15.07
C LEU A 275 -23.96 4.28 16.20
N ARG A 276 -22.68 3.91 16.29
CA ARG A 276 -22.16 3.04 17.36
C ARG A 276 -22.34 3.65 18.74
N GLU A 277 -22.03 4.93 18.90
CA GLU A 277 -21.98 5.62 20.19
C GLU A 277 -23.33 6.17 20.68
N ASN A 278 -24.35 6.22 19.83
CA ASN A 278 -25.66 6.79 20.16
C ASN A 278 -26.75 5.72 20.14
N ASP A 279 -27.76 5.87 21.01
CA ASP A 279 -28.94 5.02 21.06
C ASP A 279 -30.05 5.51 20.11
N HIS A 280 -31.13 4.73 19.99
CA HIS A 280 -32.27 4.94 19.10
C HIS A 280 -31.94 4.82 17.61
N ALA A 281 -31.12 3.83 17.24
CA ALA A 281 -30.79 3.55 15.84
C ALA A 281 -32.03 3.35 14.96
N GLU A 282 -33.15 2.84 15.50
CA GLU A 282 -34.40 2.62 14.76
C GLU A 282 -34.98 3.92 14.19
N ALA A 283 -34.72 5.06 14.84
CA ALA A 283 -35.19 6.37 14.39
C ALA A 283 -34.55 6.79 13.06
N LEU A 284 -33.40 6.23 12.70
CA LEU A 284 -32.72 6.51 11.43
C LEU A 284 -33.36 5.79 10.24
N CYS A 285 -34.26 4.83 10.49
CA CYS A 285 -34.92 4.04 9.44
C CYS A 285 -33.94 3.39 8.46
N LEU A 286 -32.78 2.96 8.96
CA LEU A 286 -31.81 2.20 8.19
C LEU A 286 -32.25 0.74 8.11
N ASP A 287 -31.84 0.07 7.04
CA ASP A 287 -31.94 -1.37 6.86
C ASP A 287 -30.56 -1.95 6.53
N PHE A 288 -30.44 -3.27 6.35
CA PHE A 288 -29.16 -3.91 6.00
C PHE A 288 -28.90 -3.81 4.48
N THR A 289 -28.94 -2.59 3.94
CA THR A 289 -28.57 -2.29 2.57
C THR A 289 -27.50 -1.20 2.48
N ILE A 290 -26.87 -1.12 1.32
CA ILE A 290 -25.94 -0.05 0.97
C ILE A 290 -26.31 0.54 -0.38
N GLN A 291 -26.29 1.87 -0.46
CA GLN A 291 -26.46 2.60 -1.71
C GLN A 291 -25.09 2.95 -2.28
N ARG A 292 -24.92 2.76 -3.59
CA ARG A 292 -23.75 3.22 -4.33
C ARG A 292 -24.14 3.70 -5.72
N ILE A 293 -23.27 4.53 -6.29
CA ILE A 293 -23.33 4.87 -7.71
C ILE A 293 -22.61 3.77 -8.48
N ASP A 294 -23.25 3.22 -9.51
CA ASP A 294 -22.64 2.21 -10.39
C ASP A 294 -21.81 2.86 -11.52
N GLY A 295 -21.30 2.07 -12.46
CA GLY A 295 -20.50 2.57 -13.59
C GLY A 295 -21.29 3.37 -14.62
N ASN A 296 -22.63 3.43 -14.53
CA ASN A 296 -23.51 4.20 -15.41
C ASN A 296 -24.05 5.47 -14.72
N ASP A 297 -23.46 5.86 -13.58
CA ASP A 297 -23.93 6.95 -12.72
C ASP A 297 -25.35 6.73 -12.15
N GLU A 298 -25.80 5.47 -12.03
CA GLU A 298 -27.10 5.13 -11.45
C GLU A 298 -26.96 4.70 -9.97
N MET A 299 -27.93 5.13 -9.14
CA MET A 299 -28.00 4.71 -7.74
C MET A 299 -28.53 3.28 -7.63
N VAL A 300 -27.67 2.37 -7.17
CA VAL A 300 -27.99 0.95 -6.95
C VAL A 300 -27.97 0.65 -5.46
N THR A 301 -28.95 -0.14 -5.02
CA THR A 301 -29.06 -0.64 -3.64
C THR A 301 -28.70 -2.12 -3.60
N GLU A 302 -27.77 -2.49 -2.71
CA GLU A 302 -27.38 -3.88 -2.48
C GLU A 302 -27.66 -4.28 -1.03
N GLU A 303 -28.13 -5.52 -0.85
CA GLU A 303 -28.33 -6.08 0.48
C GLU A 303 -26.99 -6.55 1.06
N LEU A 304 -26.65 -6.09 2.27
CA LEU A 304 -25.44 -6.49 3.00
C LEU A 304 -25.54 -7.92 3.54
N LYS A 305 -26.76 -8.45 3.64
CA LYS A 305 -27.06 -9.84 3.99
C LYS A 305 -28.38 -10.27 3.34
N PRO A 306 -28.64 -11.57 3.15
CA PRO A 306 -29.87 -12.04 2.52
C PRO A 306 -31.14 -11.53 3.22
N GLY A 307 -32.02 -10.86 2.48
CA GLY A 307 -33.24 -10.25 3.02
C GLY A 307 -32.98 -8.97 3.82
N GLY A 308 -31.79 -8.37 3.67
CA GLY A 308 -31.33 -7.24 4.48
C GLY A 308 -32.22 -6.01 4.39
N LYS A 309 -32.85 -5.76 3.24
CA LYS A 309 -33.81 -4.66 3.04
C LYS A 309 -35.05 -4.72 3.94
N ASP A 310 -35.41 -5.92 4.40
CA ASP A 310 -36.60 -6.15 5.22
C ASP A 310 -36.26 -6.17 6.74
N ILE A 311 -34.98 -5.96 7.08
CA ILE A 311 -34.46 -6.00 8.45
C ILE A 311 -34.03 -4.58 8.83
N LEU A 312 -34.73 -3.97 9.78
CA LEU A 312 -34.38 -2.65 10.30
C LEU A 312 -33.12 -2.71 11.17
N VAL A 313 -32.31 -1.67 11.09
CA VAL A 313 -31.22 -1.43 12.03
C VAL A 313 -31.81 -0.89 13.34
N THR A 314 -31.41 -1.51 14.45
CA THR A 314 -31.87 -1.30 15.82
C THR A 314 -30.65 -1.20 16.73
N ASP A 315 -30.81 -0.72 17.97
CA ASP A 315 -29.69 -0.70 18.92
C ASP A 315 -29.15 -2.10 19.23
N GLU A 316 -29.99 -3.13 19.10
CA GLU A 316 -29.63 -4.54 19.31
C GLU A 316 -28.77 -5.12 18.18
N ASN A 317 -28.90 -4.61 16.95
CA ASN A 317 -28.22 -5.18 15.77
C ASN A 317 -27.29 -4.21 15.02
N LYS A 318 -27.15 -2.96 15.49
CA LYS A 318 -26.30 -1.95 14.83
C LYS A 318 -24.84 -2.37 14.68
N GLU A 319 -24.27 -3.13 15.62
CA GLU A 319 -22.91 -3.66 15.49
C GLU A 319 -22.77 -4.66 14.33
N GLU A 320 -23.79 -5.48 14.08
CA GLU A 320 -23.83 -6.39 12.93
C GLU A 320 -23.87 -5.59 11.62
N TYR A 321 -24.73 -4.56 11.56
CA TYR A 321 -24.82 -3.66 10.41
C TYR A 321 -23.48 -2.99 10.12
N LEU A 322 -22.83 -2.41 11.14
CA LEU A 322 -21.53 -1.75 11.02
C LEU A 322 -20.43 -2.72 10.55
N SER A 323 -20.43 -3.95 11.07
CA SER A 323 -19.49 -4.99 10.67
C SER A 323 -19.66 -5.38 9.20
N LEU A 324 -20.91 -5.57 8.74
CA LEU A 324 -21.20 -5.91 7.35
C LEU A 324 -20.91 -4.75 6.40
N LEU A 325 -21.19 -3.51 6.82
CA LEU A 325 -20.88 -2.30 6.06
C LEU A 325 -19.37 -2.17 5.83
N MET A 326 -18.57 -2.33 6.88
CA MET A 326 -17.11 -2.34 6.79
C MET A 326 -16.63 -3.48 5.88
N LYS A 327 -17.16 -4.70 6.08
CA LYS A 327 -16.79 -5.88 5.29
C LYS A 327 -17.02 -5.65 3.80
N TYR A 328 -18.19 -5.12 3.45
CA TYR A 328 -18.54 -4.84 2.06
C TYR A 328 -17.59 -3.80 1.44
N LYS A 329 -17.40 -2.66 2.11
CA LYS A 329 -16.59 -1.53 1.59
C LYS A 329 -15.11 -1.86 1.44
N MET A 330 -14.54 -2.60 2.39
CA MET A 330 -13.10 -2.87 2.44
C MET A 330 -12.70 -4.18 1.75
N PHE A 331 -13.62 -5.12 1.57
CA PHE A 331 -13.29 -6.47 1.13
C PHE A 331 -14.18 -6.95 -0.01
N ASP A 332 -15.48 -7.16 0.23
CA ASP A 332 -16.32 -7.89 -0.72
C ASP A 332 -16.43 -7.16 -2.07
N SER A 333 -16.55 -5.83 -2.05
CA SER A 333 -16.69 -5.00 -3.25
C SER A 333 -15.45 -4.90 -4.14
N VAL A 334 -14.28 -5.32 -3.64
CA VAL A 334 -12.98 -5.22 -4.34
C VAL A 334 -12.22 -6.55 -4.38
N LYS A 335 -12.84 -7.65 -3.95
CA LYS A 335 -12.21 -8.96 -3.73
C LYS A 335 -11.45 -9.47 -4.95
N GLU A 336 -12.08 -9.45 -6.13
CA GLU A 336 -11.48 -9.98 -7.37
C GLU A 336 -10.30 -9.10 -7.84
N GLN A 337 -10.45 -7.78 -7.72
CA GLN A 337 -9.45 -6.79 -8.10
C GLN A 337 -8.21 -6.90 -7.19
N VAL A 338 -8.40 -6.98 -5.87
CA VAL A 338 -7.33 -7.19 -4.89
C VAL A 338 -6.61 -8.52 -5.20
N SER A 339 -7.36 -9.59 -5.45
CA SER A 339 -6.79 -10.90 -5.79
C SER A 339 -5.92 -10.84 -7.05
N ALA A 340 -6.38 -10.12 -8.09
CA ALA A 340 -5.62 -9.93 -9.31
C ALA A 340 -4.31 -9.15 -9.10
N ILE A 341 -4.33 -8.04 -8.32
CA ILE A 341 -3.09 -7.32 -7.94
C ILE A 341 -2.13 -8.26 -7.22
N LEU A 342 -2.63 -9.02 -6.25
CA LEU A 342 -1.80 -9.89 -5.42
C LEU A 342 -1.21 -11.05 -6.21
N GLN A 343 -1.97 -11.62 -7.14
CA GLN A 343 -1.44 -12.61 -8.09
C GLN A 343 -0.31 -12.01 -8.94
N GLY A 344 -0.54 -10.87 -9.59
CA GLY A 344 0.48 -10.24 -10.42
C GLY A 344 1.77 -9.87 -9.67
N LEU A 345 1.64 -9.49 -8.39
CA LEU A 345 2.77 -9.18 -7.51
C LEU A 345 3.50 -10.45 -7.06
N TYR A 346 2.76 -11.41 -6.51
CA TYR A 346 3.34 -12.57 -5.81
C TYR A 346 3.76 -13.71 -6.73
N ASP A 347 3.27 -13.77 -7.96
CA ASP A 347 3.83 -14.66 -8.98
C ASP A 347 5.30 -14.29 -9.31
N VAL A 348 5.72 -13.05 -9.02
CA VAL A 348 7.04 -12.51 -9.38
C VAL A 348 7.95 -12.33 -8.15
N ILE A 349 7.40 -11.92 -7.00
CA ILE A 349 8.13 -11.71 -5.74
C ILE A 349 7.57 -12.63 -4.66
N PRO A 350 8.39 -13.38 -3.90
CA PRO A 350 7.89 -14.15 -2.77
C PRO A 350 7.20 -13.27 -1.72
N ARG A 351 6.00 -13.65 -1.29
CA ARG A 351 5.20 -12.90 -0.30
C ARG A 351 5.94 -12.66 1.01
N SER A 352 6.70 -13.66 1.45
CA SER A 352 7.51 -13.63 2.67
C SER A 352 8.56 -12.51 2.70
N LEU A 353 9.08 -12.07 1.54
CA LEU A 353 10.00 -10.93 1.47
C LEU A 353 9.31 -9.59 1.77
N MET A 354 8.01 -9.50 1.51
CA MET A 354 7.21 -8.30 1.76
C MET A 354 6.71 -8.24 3.20
N ALA A 355 6.42 -9.39 3.81
CA ALA A 355 5.78 -9.48 5.11
C ALA A 355 6.65 -9.00 6.30
N VAL A 356 7.93 -8.67 6.09
CA VAL A 356 8.79 -8.07 7.14
C VAL A 356 8.53 -6.57 7.34
N PHE A 357 7.86 -5.94 6.38
CA PHE A 357 7.52 -4.52 6.40
C PHE A 357 6.14 -4.32 7.00
N ASP A 358 5.96 -3.24 7.75
CA ASP A 358 4.62 -2.72 8.02
C ASP A 358 4.09 -1.91 6.82
N TYR A 359 2.81 -1.48 6.86
CA TYR A 359 2.21 -0.80 5.70
C TYR A 359 2.84 0.59 5.44
N GLN A 360 3.35 1.27 6.47
CA GLN A 360 4.02 2.57 6.34
C GLN A 360 5.36 2.38 5.63
N GLU A 361 6.11 1.35 6.06
CA GLU A 361 7.37 0.96 5.41
C GLU A 361 7.13 0.50 3.98
N LEU A 362 6.04 -0.23 3.70
CA LEU A 362 5.68 -0.61 2.34
C LEU A 362 5.45 0.63 1.46
N GLU A 363 4.72 1.64 1.96
CA GLU A 363 4.55 2.90 1.23
C GLU A 363 5.91 3.56 0.94
N LEU A 364 6.78 3.66 1.94
CA LEU A 364 8.11 4.26 1.79
C LEU A 364 9.02 3.44 0.85
N LEU A 365 8.86 2.12 0.82
CA LEU A 365 9.58 1.23 -0.09
C LEU A 365 9.13 1.45 -1.54
N LEU A 366 7.83 1.65 -1.77
CA LEU A 366 7.23 1.83 -3.10
C LEU A 366 7.39 3.25 -3.64
N CYS A 367 7.21 4.26 -2.80
CA CYS A 367 7.13 5.67 -3.20
C CYS A 367 8.38 6.48 -2.83
N GLY A 368 9.25 5.92 -1.98
CA GLY A 368 10.48 6.56 -1.49
C GLY A 368 10.28 7.38 -0.21
N VAL A 369 11.41 7.67 0.46
CA VAL A 369 11.40 8.48 1.69
C VAL A 369 11.40 9.96 1.33
N PRO A 370 10.38 10.74 1.74
CA PRO A 370 10.31 12.16 1.45
C PRO A 370 11.39 12.93 2.22
N LYS A 371 11.88 14.01 1.62
CA LYS A 371 12.73 14.97 2.33
C LYS A 371 11.84 15.98 3.05
N ILE A 372 11.63 15.79 4.34
CA ILE A 372 10.84 16.69 5.18
C ILE A 372 11.75 17.76 5.77
N ASP A 373 11.37 19.01 5.53
CA ASP A 373 11.95 20.20 6.16
C ASP A 373 11.22 20.48 7.48
N VAL A 374 11.94 20.29 8.60
CA VAL A 374 11.36 20.45 9.93
C VAL A 374 11.22 21.92 10.31
N ASP A 375 12.03 22.81 9.72
CA ASP A 375 11.88 24.25 9.94
C ASP A 375 10.60 24.76 9.27
N ASP A 376 10.35 24.36 8.01
CA ASP A 376 9.10 24.67 7.32
C ASP A 376 7.87 24.08 8.05
N TRP A 377 7.99 22.84 8.55
CA TRP A 377 6.94 22.21 9.34
C TRP A 377 6.65 23.00 10.61
N HIS A 378 7.68 23.33 11.38
CA HIS A 378 7.57 24.09 12.61
C HIS A 378 6.91 25.46 12.37
N ASP A 379 7.37 26.21 11.37
CA ASP A 379 6.93 27.58 11.11
C ASP A 379 5.48 27.67 10.63
N HIS A 380 4.94 26.58 10.10
CA HIS A 380 3.55 26.47 9.64
C HIS A 380 2.69 25.58 10.54
N SER A 381 3.10 25.39 11.80
CA SER A 381 2.34 24.64 12.80
C SER A 381 1.67 25.56 13.83
N ASP A 382 0.46 25.21 14.24
CA ASP A 382 -0.25 25.89 15.31
C ASP A 382 -0.19 25.05 16.60
N ALA A 383 0.05 25.69 17.75
CA ALA A 383 0.02 25.04 19.06
C ALA A 383 -1.16 25.56 19.90
N LYS A 384 -2.00 24.64 20.38
CA LYS A 384 -3.12 24.90 21.28
C LYS A 384 -2.84 24.32 22.66
N TYR A 385 -3.24 25.06 23.67
CA TYR A 385 -2.97 24.77 25.09
C TYR A 385 -4.29 24.51 25.82
N GLN A 386 -4.25 23.99 27.05
CA GLN A 386 -5.43 23.34 27.64
C GLN A 386 -6.64 24.27 27.83
N ALA A 387 -6.47 25.45 28.44
CA ALA A 387 -7.62 26.31 28.79
C ALA A 387 -7.29 27.80 28.93
N PHE A 388 -6.12 28.26 28.49
CA PHE A 388 -5.67 29.64 28.70
C PHE A 388 -5.33 30.32 27.37
N ASP A 389 -5.70 31.59 27.22
CA ASP A 389 -5.27 32.47 26.11
C ASP A 389 -3.74 32.60 26.04
N GLN A 390 -3.03 32.27 27.14
CA GLN A 390 -1.58 32.23 27.21
C GLN A 390 -1.07 30.90 27.78
N PRO A 391 -0.14 30.22 27.09
CA PRO A 391 0.46 28.98 27.57
C PRO A 391 1.29 29.14 28.84
N THR A 392 1.22 28.14 29.72
CA THR A 392 2.14 27.99 30.85
C THR A 392 3.56 27.68 30.37
N LYS A 393 4.56 27.94 31.22
CA LYS A 393 5.97 27.58 30.91
C LYS A 393 6.15 26.08 30.69
N ALA A 394 5.38 25.26 31.39
CA ALA A 394 5.47 23.81 31.27
C ALA A 394 4.93 23.34 29.92
N GLU A 395 3.78 23.85 29.48
CA GLU A 395 3.20 23.52 28.18
C GLU A 395 4.10 23.96 27.02
N LYS A 396 4.67 25.17 27.07
CA LYS A 396 5.65 25.63 26.06
C LYS A 396 6.82 24.66 25.94
N LYS A 397 7.30 24.18 27.09
CA LYS A 397 8.43 23.26 27.14
C LYS A 397 8.14 21.91 26.50
N VAL A 398 6.90 21.40 26.62
CA VAL A 398 6.48 20.17 25.93
C VAL A 398 6.49 20.36 24.40
N VAL A 399 6.02 21.51 23.91
CA VAL A 399 6.08 21.83 22.47
C VAL A 399 7.52 22.00 21.99
N GLU A 400 8.38 22.66 22.77
CA GLU A 400 9.82 22.76 22.48
C GLU A 400 10.47 21.37 22.39
N TRP A 401 10.20 20.50 23.37
CA TRP A 401 10.69 19.12 23.36
C TRP A 401 10.21 18.32 22.16
N PHE A 402 8.95 18.48 21.75
CA PHE A 402 8.42 17.84 20.55
C PHE A 402 9.28 18.20 19.33
N TRP A 403 9.49 19.49 19.06
CA TRP A 403 10.26 19.91 17.90
C TRP A 403 11.74 19.56 17.99
N GLU A 404 12.35 19.63 19.18
CA GLU A 404 13.71 19.13 19.36
C GLU A 404 13.83 17.64 19.03
N THR A 405 12.84 16.83 19.40
CA THR A 405 12.78 15.40 19.09
C THR A 405 12.52 15.15 17.59
N VAL A 406 11.60 15.87 16.97
CA VAL A 406 11.36 15.75 15.51
C VAL A 406 12.59 16.16 14.69
N ARG A 407 13.36 17.15 15.16
CA ARG A 407 14.65 17.50 14.55
C ARG A 407 15.70 16.40 14.67
N SER A 408 15.70 15.62 15.76
CA SER A 408 16.63 14.48 15.90
C SER A 408 16.20 13.23 15.14
N PHE A 409 14.94 13.13 14.74
CA PHE A 409 14.43 12.03 13.93
C PHE A 409 15.08 11.96 12.54
N SER A 410 15.22 10.73 12.04
CA SER A 410 15.56 10.45 10.64
C SER A 410 14.43 10.90 9.70
N GLN A 411 14.70 11.01 8.40
CA GLN A 411 13.65 11.37 7.43
C GLN A 411 12.50 10.35 7.39
N GLU A 412 12.81 9.08 7.57
CA GLU A 412 11.84 8.00 7.72
C GLU A 412 10.97 8.21 8.96
N GLN A 413 11.57 8.45 10.13
CA GLN A 413 10.82 8.69 11.37
C GLN A 413 9.93 9.94 11.27
N ARG A 414 10.39 10.99 10.56
CA ARG A 414 9.58 12.17 10.25
C ARG A 414 8.42 11.84 9.32
N ALA A 415 8.65 11.01 8.29
CA ALA A 415 7.61 10.58 7.36
C ALA A 415 6.54 9.73 8.06
N ARG A 416 6.96 8.79 8.91
CA ARG A 416 6.06 7.97 9.75
C ARG A 416 5.27 8.82 10.74
N LEU A 417 5.90 9.81 11.37
CA LEU A 417 5.20 10.77 12.23
C LEU A 417 4.18 11.60 11.43
N LEU A 418 4.57 12.08 10.25
CA LEU A 418 3.66 12.83 9.40
C LEU A 418 2.45 11.98 9.03
N GLN A 419 2.68 10.77 8.52
CA GLN A 419 1.64 9.82 8.18
C GLN A 419 0.75 9.46 9.37
N PHE A 420 1.31 9.28 10.57
CA PHE A 420 0.53 9.05 11.77
C PHE A 420 -0.45 10.21 12.04
N VAL A 421 -0.03 11.45 11.81
CA VAL A 421 -0.84 12.65 12.13
C VAL A 421 -1.74 13.11 10.99
N THR A 422 -1.42 12.80 9.73
CA THR A 422 -2.13 13.33 8.54
C THR A 422 -2.67 12.24 7.63
N GLY A 423 -2.31 10.98 7.85
CA GLY A 423 -2.63 9.86 6.97
C GLY A 423 -1.76 9.77 5.70
N THR A 424 -0.82 10.69 5.49
CA THR A 424 0.09 10.69 4.34
C THR A 424 1.51 11.08 4.74
N SER A 425 2.49 10.46 4.10
CA SER A 425 3.90 10.85 4.23
C SER A 425 4.26 12.09 3.38
N ARG A 426 3.33 12.62 2.55
CA ARG A 426 3.58 13.69 1.59
C ARG A 426 3.49 15.10 2.20
N VAL A 427 4.38 15.96 1.71
CA VAL A 427 4.33 17.40 1.91
C VAL A 427 3.96 18.05 0.57
N PRO A 428 2.98 18.96 0.51
CA PRO A 428 2.66 19.70 -0.72
C PRO A 428 3.88 20.41 -1.30
N VAL A 429 3.88 20.65 -2.61
CA VAL A 429 4.98 21.38 -3.29
C VAL A 429 5.20 22.77 -2.69
N GLU A 430 4.13 23.39 -2.19
CA GLU A 430 4.17 24.68 -1.51
C GLU A 430 4.66 24.61 -0.04
N GLY A 431 4.99 23.43 0.47
CA GLY A 431 5.40 23.21 1.85
C GLY A 431 4.22 23.04 2.82
N PHE A 432 4.52 23.04 4.12
CA PHE A 432 3.55 22.80 5.20
C PHE A 432 2.48 23.89 5.33
N LYS A 433 2.70 25.08 4.75
CA LYS A 433 1.68 26.14 4.69
C LYS A 433 0.43 25.73 3.92
N ALA A 434 0.58 24.82 2.96
CA ALA A 434 -0.47 24.34 2.07
C ALA A 434 -0.92 22.92 2.43
N LEU A 435 -0.58 22.44 3.63
CA LEU A 435 -0.98 21.11 4.09
C LEU A 435 -2.50 21.00 3.99
N LEU A 436 -2.96 19.97 3.29
CA LEU A 436 -4.38 19.72 3.10
C LEU A 436 -4.88 18.86 4.25
N SER A 437 -6.10 19.16 4.68
CA SER A 437 -6.90 18.29 5.51
C SER A 437 -7.65 17.32 4.63
N ASN A 438 -8.28 16.36 5.29
CA ASN A 438 -9.08 15.37 4.60
C ASN A 438 -10.22 15.90 3.70
N ASP A 439 -10.77 17.07 4.03
CA ASP A 439 -11.82 17.74 3.24
C ASP A 439 -11.29 18.55 2.05
N GLY A 440 -10.04 18.34 1.65
CA GLY A 440 -9.38 19.06 0.55
C GLY A 440 -9.00 20.50 0.89
N ARG A 441 -9.30 20.99 2.10
CA ARG A 441 -9.01 22.37 2.49
C ARG A 441 -7.64 22.45 3.14
N VAL A 442 -6.94 23.55 2.88
CA VAL A 442 -5.69 23.87 3.58
C VAL A 442 -5.95 23.98 5.09
N ARG A 443 -5.30 23.11 5.86
CA ARG A 443 -5.26 23.16 7.32
C ARG A 443 -3.85 22.87 7.81
N ARG A 444 -3.34 23.79 8.63
CA ARG A 444 -2.03 23.69 9.27
C ARG A 444 -1.95 22.49 10.19
N PHE A 445 -0.73 22.00 10.36
CA PHE A 445 -0.43 21.02 11.39
C PHE A 445 -0.70 21.59 12.78
N GLY A 446 -1.39 20.83 13.62
CA GLY A 446 -1.81 21.25 14.96
C GLY A 446 -1.18 20.41 16.06
N ILE A 447 -0.63 21.06 17.08
CA ILE A 447 -0.26 20.41 18.35
C ILE A 447 -1.27 20.84 19.41
N GLN A 448 -1.98 19.90 20.02
CA GLN A 448 -2.86 20.18 21.16
C GLN A 448 -2.25 19.59 22.42
N ILE A 449 -1.94 20.43 23.40
CA ILE A 449 -1.56 19.93 24.71
C ILE A 449 -2.80 19.48 25.47
N VAL A 450 -2.77 18.24 25.95
CA VAL A 450 -3.86 17.62 26.72
C VAL A 450 -3.42 17.29 28.15
N PRO A 451 -4.37 17.17 29.10
CA PRO A 451 -4.04 16.72 30.44
C PRO A 451 -3.27 15.39 30.42
N ARG A 452 -2.35 15.24 31.36
CA ARG A 452 -1.62 13.98 31.53
C ARG A 452 -2.61 12.87 31.91
N GLY A 453 -2.66 11.81 31.11
CA GLY A 453 -3.47 10.63 31.42
C GLY A 453 -2.73 9.61 32.29
N THR A 454 -3.43 8.51 32.62
CA THR A 454 -2.87 7.38 33.39
C THR A 454 -1.91 6.57 32.52
N PRO A 455 -0.63 6.40 32.91
CA PRO A 455 0.32 5.59 32.15
C PRO A 455 -0.06 4.10 32.08
N PRO A 456 0.33 3.36 31.01
CA PRO A 456 0.99 3.89 29.81
C PRO A 456 0.01 4.47 28.78
N ALA A 457 -1.24 3.96 28.73
CA ALA A 457 -2.24 4.30 27.72
C ALA A 457 -2.51 5.81 27.61
N GLY A 458 -2.63 6.50 28.74
CA GLY A 458 -2.88 7.95 28.80
C GLY A 458 -1.65 8.82 28.52
N LEU A 459 -0.49 8.24 28.22
CA LEU A 459 0.73 8.94 27.82
C LEU A 459 1.05 8.83 26.34
N TYR A 460 0.31 8.02 25.57
CA TYR A 460 0.50 7.99 24.12
C TYR A 460 -0.08 9.24 23.47
N PRO A 461 0.66 9.85 22.52
CA PRO A 461 0.09 10.82 21.60
C PRO A 461 -1.10 10.24 20.85
N LYS A 462 -2.11 11.07 20.59
CA LYS A 462 -3.26 10.69 19.76
C LYS A 462 -3.32 11.57 18.52
N ALA A 463 -3.48 10.96 17.35
CA ALA A 463 -3.66 11.70 16.11
C ALA A 463 -5.15 11.88 15.80
N HIS A 464 -5.45 12.99 15.12
CA HIS A 464 -6.72 13.25 14.47
C HIS A 464 -6.39 13.67 13.04
N THR A 465 -6.32 12.68 12.15
CA THR A 465 -5.84 12.85 10.75
C THR A 465 -6.67 13.87 9.99
N CYS A 466 -7.99 13.85 10.21
CA CYS A 466 -8.96 14.82 9.71
C CYS A 466 -8.68 16.29 10.07
N PHE A 467 -7.79 16.56 11.02
CA PHE A 467 -7.42 17.91 11.45
C PHE A 467 -5.93 18.17 11.38
N ASN A 468 -5.13 17.25 10.82
CA ASN A 468 -3.67 17.28 10.87
C ASN A 468 -3.15 17.55 12.28
N ARG A 469 -3.80 16.97 13.30
CA ARG A 469 -3.59 17.32 14.72
C ARG A 469 -3.04 16.16 15.52
N ILE A 470 -2.02 16.44 16.33
CA ILE A 470 -1.53 15.53 17.36
C ILE A 470 -1.83 16.10 18.76
N ASP A 471 -2.48 15.28 19.58
CA ASP A 471 -2.72 15.56 20.98
C ASP A 471 -1.53 15.02 21.80
N LEU A 472 -0.80 15.91 22.47
CA LEU A 472 0.36 15.58 23.30
C LEU A 472 0.00 15.68 24.78
N PRO A 473 0.10 14.58 25.54
CA PRO A 473 0.01 14.62 27.00
C PRO A 473 1.04 15.54 27.64
N MET A 474 0.73 16.08 28.81
CA MET A 474 1.71 16.82 29.63
C MET A 474 2.82 15.89 30.14
N TYR A 475 3.87 15.75 29.34
CA TYR A 475 5.09 15.00 29.69
C TYR A 475 5.91 15.72 30.75
N GLN A 476 6.58 14.95 31.60
CA GLN A 476 7.40 15.49 32.69
C GLN A 476 8.85 15.75 32.25
N THR A 477 9.33 15.01 31.25
CA THR A 477 10.68 15.13 30.71
C THR A 477 10.69 14.96 29.19
N LYS A 478 11.73 15.49 28.54
CA LYS A 478 11.96 15.27 27.11
C LYS A 478 12.08 13.79 26.75
N GLN A 479 12.78 13.02 27.58
CA GLN A 479 12.99 11.59 27.35
C GLN A 479 11.68 10.81 27.39
N GLU A 480 10.74 11.20 28.25
CA GLU A 480 9.39 10.61 28.28
C GLU A 480 8.65 10.88 26.97
N LEU A 481 8.62 12.15 26.51
CA LEU A 481 8.03 12.51 25.22
C LEU A 481 8.65 11.71 24.07
N GLU A 482 9.98 11.69 24.00
CA GLU A 482 10.72 10.98 22.94
C GLU A 482 10.40 9.48 22.93
N THR A 483 10.28 8.86 24.11
CA THR A 483 9.92 7.45 24.23
C THR A 483 8.53 7.19 23.65
N TYR A 484 7.51 7.94 24.09
CA TYR A 484 6.14 7.71 23.62
C TYR A 484 5.94 8.11 22.15
N LEU A 485 6.60 9.17 21.68
CA LEU A 485 6.54 9.56 20.27
C LEU A 485 7.20 8.49 19.38
N THR A 486 8.34 7.94 19.81
CA THR A 486 9.02 6.84 19.11
C THR A 486 8.18 5.55 19.12
N LEU A 487 7.50 5.25 20.23
CA LEU A 487 6.61 4.09 20.29
C LEU A 487 5.45 4.23 19.32
N VAL A 488 4.82 5.40 19.21
CA VAL A 488 3.70 5.63 18.29
C VAL A 488 4.11 5.47 16.84
N ILE A 489 5.25 6.05 16.43
CA ILE A 489 5.70 5.90 15.03
C ILE A 489 6.11 4.46 14.70
N ASN A 490 6.37 3.62 15.71
CA ASN A 490 6.72 2.20 15.55
C ASN A 490 5.55 1.25 15.89
N MET A 491 4.38 1.77 16.30
CA MET A 491 3.35 0.99 16.99
C MET A 491 2.66 -0.04 16.11
N GLU A 492 2.70 0.14 14.79
CA GLU A 492 2.10 -0.80 13.84
C GLU A 492 2.91 -2.08 13.65
N ILE A 493 4.16 -2.08 14.12
CA ILE A 493 4.97 -3.30 14.29
C ILE A 493 4.35 -4.20 15.38
N THR A 494 3.44 -3.67 16.22
CA THR A 494 2.88 -4.40 17.39
C THR A 494 1.41 -4.79 17.30
N GLY A 495 0.70 -4.49 16.20
CA GLY A 495 -0.61 -5.08 15.92
C GLY A 495 -1.78 -4.69 16.84
N PHE A 496 -1.70 -3.59 17.60
CA PHE A 496 -2.83 -3.13 18.43
C PHE A 496 -3.24 -1.71 18.07
N SER A 497 -4.38 -1.57 17.39
CA SER A 497 -5.16 -0.33 17.42
C SER A 497 -5.62 -0.13 18.87
N MET A 498 -4.94 0.72 19.62
CA MET A 498 -5.36 1.06 20.98
C MET A 498 -6.61 1.94 20.92
N GLN A 499 -7.75 1.37 21.27
CA GLN A 499 -8.85 2.10 21.90
C GLN A 499 -8.96 1.68 23.36
#